data_AF-A0A3D0MQE9-F1
#
_entry.id   AF-A0A3D0MQE9-F1
#
_cell.length_a   1.000
_cell.length_b   1.000
_cell.length_c   1.000
_cell.angle_alpha   90.00
_cell.angle_beta   90.00
_cell.angle_gamma   90.00
#
_symmetry.space_group_name_H-M   'P 1'
#
loop_
_entity.id
_entity.type
_entity.pdbx_description
1 polymer ?
#
loop_
_entity_poly.entity_id
_entity_poly.type
_entity_poly.pdbx_seq_one_letter_code
_entity_poly.pdbx_strand_id
1 'polypeptide(L)'
;YFAIAWVSSFNIFSDSKMVEEVNESEKILNELTHAIAKYAAEIWQEGLPSDLSTVLSSYVNGISDIERVGDHCQNLIELYEYKVEHRLDFSPVALSEFEDMFDTVFRSVTLSLESVAEEDINKAHEVIDVLEVEVDRKEKSLRKSHIRRLNRGECQPSAGVIFIDILSNLERIGDHAHNLSFIAIDIAKTHRH
;
A
#
# COMPACT_ATOMS: atom_id res chain seq x y z
N TYR A 1 -4.01 7.76 -3.46
CA TYR A 1 -4.95 7.73 -4.60
C TYR A 1 -4.25 7.83 -5.95
N PHE A 2 -3.45 8.87 -6.23
CA PHE A 2 -2.70 8.96 -7.48
C PHE A 2 -1.64 7.85 -7.62
N ALA A 3 -0.80 7.61 -6.62
CA ALA A 3 0.32 6.66 -6.73
C ALA A 3 -0.07 5.20 -7.03
N ILE A 4 -1.25 4.71 -6.62
CA ILE A 4 -1.62 3.29 -6.80
C ILE A 4 -2.42 3.07 -8.09
N ALA A 5 -3.27 4.02 -8.49
CA ALA A 5 -3.82 4.05 -9.84
C ALA A 5 -2.70 4.19 -10.90
N TRP A 6 -1.60 4.83 -10.51
CA TRP A 6 -0.42 5.11 -11.32
C TRP A 6 0.46 3.89 -11.60
N VAL A 7 0.55 2.91 -10.69
CA VAL A 7 1.34 1.69 -10.96
C VAL A 7 0.62 0.66 -11.84
N SER A 8 -0.72 0.66 -11.87
CA SER A 8 -1.52 -0.28 -12.70
C SER A 8 -1.13 -0.29 -14.18
N SER A 9 -0.48 0.77 -14.66
CA SER A 9 -0.01 0.91 -16.04
C SER A 9 1.52 0.97 -16.05
N PHE A 10 2.18 -0.20 -16.05
CA PHE A 10 3.65 -0.36 -16.15
C PHE A 10 4.33 0.40 -17.32
N ASN A 11 3.54 0.98 -18.22
CA ASN A 11 3.95 1.77 -19.38
C ASN A 11 4.16 3.27 -19.09
N ILE A 12 3.76 3.80 -17.93
CA ILE A 12 3.70 5.26 -17.68
C ILE A 12 4.83 5.81 -16.78
N PHE A 13 5.58 4.94 -16.11
CA PHE A 13 6.77 5.33 -15.36
C PHE A 13 7.92 5.98 -16.19
N SER A 14 7.70 6.24 -17.48
CA SER A 14 8.64 6.95 -18.35
C SER A 14 8.55 8.47 -18.27
N ASP A 15 7.59 9.03 -17.51
CA ASP A 15 7.43 10.48 -17.34
C ASP A 15 8.11 10.96 -16.05
N SER A 16 9.31 11.56 -16.20
CA SER A 16 10.10 12.10 -15.09
C SER A 16 9.33 13.14 -14.26
N LYS A 17 8.34 13.81 -14.86
CA LYS A 17 7.49 14.75 -14.15
C LYS A 17 6.61 14.05 -13.12
N MET A 18 6.14 12.84 -13.41
CA MET A 18 5.27 12.11 -12.50
C MET A 18 6.04 11.54 -11.31
N VAL A 19 7.30 11.15 -11.51
CA VAL A 19 8.21 10.77 -10.42
C VAL A 19 8.39 11.95 -9.46
N GLU A 20 8.60 13.15 -9.99
CA GLU A 20 8.70 14.38 -9.20
C GLU A 20 7.40 14.66 -8.42
N GLU A 21 6.23 14.52 -9.05
CA GLU A 21 4.93 14.67 -8.38
C GLU A 21 4.71 13.67 -7.24
N VAL A 22 5.17 12.41 -7.38
CA VAL A 22 5.08 11.41 -6.30
C VAL A 22 6.02 11.77 -5.15
N ASN A 23 7.25 12.18 -5.44
CA ASN A 23 8.21 12.61 -4.41
C ASN A 23 7.72 13.86 -3.65
N GLU A 24 7.12 14.83 -4.34
CA GLU A 24 6.47 15.98 -3.70
C GLU A 24 5.29 15.56 -2.82
N SER A 25 4.48 14.60 -3.30
CA SER A 25 3.34 14.08 -2.55
C SER A 25 3.78 13.34 -1.28
N GLU A 26 4.88 12.58 -1.34
CA GLU A 26 5.48 11.95 -0.16
C GLU A 26 5.86 13.00 0.87
N LYS A 27 6.56 14.06 0.44
CA LYS A 27 7.04 15.08 1.37
C LYS A 27 5.89 15.76 2.10
N ILE A 28 4.82 16.05 1.36
CA ILE A 28 3.59 16.60 1.92
C ILE A 28 2.96 15.60 2.89
N LEU A 29 2.91 14.32 2.54
CA LEU A 29 2.35 13.27 3.39
C LEU A 29 3.12 13.18 4.72
N ASN A 30 4.45 13.21 4.69
CA ASN A 30 5.31 13.25 5.88
C ASN A 30 5.05 14.47 6.77
N GLU A 31 4.93 15.66 6.17
CA GLU A 31 4.63 16.88 6.90
C GLU A 31 3.24 16.80 7.57
N LEU A 32 2.24 16.26 6.88
CA LEU A 32 0.89 16.06 7.42
C LEU A 32 0.87 15.03 8.55
N THR A 33 1.58 13.91 8.40
CA THR A 33 1.70 12.88 9.44
C THR A 33 2.27 13.47 10.74
N HIS A 34 3.35 14.25 10.64
CA HIS A 34 3.92 14.93 11.81
C HIS A 34 2.97 15.96 12.43
N ALA A 35 2.25 16.73 11.60
CA ALA A 35 1.29 17.72 12.09
C ALA A 35 0.12 17.07 12.83
N ILE A 36 -0.43 15.98 12.29
CA ILE A 36 -1.53 15.22 12.90
C ILE A 36 -1.07 14.58 14.21
N ALA A 37 0.10 13.93 14.23
CA ALA A 37 0.65 13.32 15.44
C ALA A 37 0.89 14.37 16.55
N LYS A 38 1.40 15.54 16.19
CA LYS A 38 1.59 16.66 17.13
C LYS A 38 0.24 17.12 17.71
N TYR A 39 -0.76 17.32 16.86
CA TYR A 39 -2.08 17.75 17.31
C TYR A 39 -2.75 16.70 18.21
N ALA A 40 -2.63 15.40 17.88
CA ALA A 40 -3.12 14.32 18.73
C ALA A 40 -2.47 14.34 20.13
N ALA A 41 -1.17 14.65 20.21
CA ALA A 41 -0.47 14.81 21.49
C ALA A 41 -1.01 15.98 22.32
N GLU A 42 -1.40 17.08 21.69
CA GLU A 42 -2.05 18.21 22.36
C GLU A 42 -3.42 17.79 22.91
N ILE A 43 -4.21 17.03 22.14
CA ILE A 43 -5.52 16.54 22.61
C ILE A 43 -5.37 15.58 23.80
N TRP A 44 -4.39 14.66 23.78
CA TRP A 44 -4.17 13.75 24.92
C TRP A 44 -3.84 14.49 26.23
N GLN A 45 -3.19 15.65 26.15
CA GLN A 45 -2.85 16.45 27.33
C GLN A 45 -4.08 17.07 28.02
N GLU A 46 -5.18 17.28 27.28
CA GLU A 46 -6.43 17.82 27.82
C GLU A 46 -7.26 16.78 28.61
N GLY A 47 -6.86 15.50 28.57
CA GLY A 47 -7.52 14.41 29.26
C GLY A 47 -8.74 13.89 28.49
N LEU A 48 -8.52 12.79 27.76
CA LEU A 48 -9.57 12.10 27.00
C LEU A 48 -10.17 10.93 27.79
N PRO A 49 -11.50 10.68 27.66
CA PRO A 49 -12.08 9.39 28.02
C PRO A 49 -11.37 8.25 27.27
N SER A 50 -11.32 7.07 27.90
CA SER A 50 -10.59 5.90 27.36
C SER A 50 -11.01 5.58 25.92
N ASP A 51 -12.31 5.55 25.63
CA ASP A 51 -12.83 5.17 24.31
C ASP A 51 -12.41 6.16 23.21
N LEU A 52 -12.43 7.47 23.52
CA LEU A 52 -11.99 8.51 22.60
C LEU A 52 -10.47 8.53 22.44
N SER A 53 -9.72 8.18 23.50
CA SER A 53 -8.27 7.98 23.41
C SER A 53 -7.91 6.81 22.51
N THR A 54 -8.69 5.72 22.53
CA THR A 54 -8.51 4.58 21.63
C THR A 54 -8.72 4.99 20.17
N VAL A 55 -9.82 5.67 19.86
CA VAL A 55 -10.08 6.16 18.50
C VAL A 55 -8.99 7.11 18.01
N LEU A 56 -8.55 8.05 18.86
CA LEU A 56 -7.45 8.96 18.49
C LEU A 56 -6.15 8.18 18.21
N SER A 57 -5.86 7.14 18.99
CA SER A 57 -4.70 6.26 18.75
C SER A 57 -4.82 5.55 17.40
N SER A 58 -6.01 5.03 17.05
CA SER A 58 -6.25 4.37 15.76
C SER A 58 -6.07 5.35 14.58
N TYR A 59 -6.49 6.62 14.72
CA TYR A 59 -6.22 7.64 13.70
C TYR A 59 -4.73 7.97 13.56
N VAL A 60 -3.99 8.08 14.67
CA VAL A 60 -2.54 8.35 14.65
C VAL A 60 -1.77 7.19 14.02
N ASN A 61 -2.15 5.95 14.31
CA ASN A 61 -1.56 4.78 13.65
C ASN A 61 -1.93 4.76 12.17
N GLY A 62 -3.20 5.04 11.85
CA GLY A 62 -3.69 5.11 10.47
C GLY A 62 -2.95 6.10 9.60
N ILE A 63 -2.69 7.32 10.09
CA ILE A 63 -1.92 8.29 9.30
C ILE A 63 -0.49 7.80 9.05
N SER A 64 0.11 7.07 10.00
CA SER A 64 1.39 6.40 9.78
C SER A 64 1.28 5.29 8.74
N ASP A 65 0.22 4.48 8.74
CA ASP A 65 0.00 3.46 7.69
C ASP A 65 -0.15 4.10 6.30
N ILE A 66 -0.80 5.27 6.18
CA ILE A 66 -0.88 6.01 4.90
C ILE A 66 0.51 6.48 4.46
N GLU A 67 1.33 7.01 5.38
CA GLU A 67 2.73 7.39 5.11
C GLU A 67 3.53 6.20 4.58
N ARG A 68 3.43 5.02 5.22
CA ARG A 68 4.09 3.80 4.76
C ARG A 68 3.63 3.32 3.40
N VAL A 69 2.36 3.48 3.05
CA VAL A 69 1.89 3.24 1.68
C VAL A 69 2.62 4.16 0.69
N GLY A 70 2.82 5.43 1.07
CA GLY A 70 3.64 6.39 0.32
C GLY A 70 5.08 5.93 0.12
N ASP A 71 5.77 5.53 1.20
CA ASP A 71 7.13 4.98 1.17
C ASP A 71 7.26 3.81 0.19
N HIS A 72 6.31 2.85 0.25
CA HIS A 72 6.31 1.69 -0.62
C HIS A 72 6.04 2.06 -2.08
N CYS A 73 5.23 3.10 -2.34
CA CYS A 73 5.07 3.63 -3.69
C CYS A 73 6.39 4.23 -4.20
N GLN A 74 7.13 4.97 -3.39
CA GLN A 74 8.44 5.50 -3.77
C GLN A 74 9.44 4.37 -4.07
N ASN A 75 9.49 3.33 -3.24
CA ASN A 75 10.33 2.15 -3.52
C ASN A 75 9.99 1.48 -4.87
N LEU A 76 8.70 1.41 -5.24
CA LEU A 76 8.28 0.87 -6.53
C LEU A 76 8.78 1.73 -7.70
N ILE A 77 8.85 3.05 -7.53
CA ILE A 77 9.44 3.97 -8.51
C ILE A 77 10.93 3.69 -8.69
N GLU A 78 11.67 3.63 -7.58
CA GLU A 78 13.11 3.38 -7.61
C GLU A 78 13.44 2.03 -8.28
N LEU A 79 12.63 1.00 -8.00
CA LEU A 79 12.75 -0.32 -8.65
C LEU A 79 12.47 -0.24 -10.15
N TYR A 80 11.51 0.57 -10.58
CA TYR A 80 11.25 0.80 -11.99
C TYR A 80 12.40 1.54 -12.68
N GLU A 81 12.88 2.64 -12.10
CA GLU A 81 13.99 3.42 -12.65
C GLU A 81 15.24 2.54 -12.82
N TYR A 82 15.55 1.73 -11.80
CA TYR A 82 16.61 0.75 -11.86
C TYR A 82 16.40 -0.26 -13.00
N LYS A 83 15.18 -0.79 -13.17
CA LYS A 83 14.82 -1.70 -14.27
C LYS A 83 15.06 -1.05 -15.64
N VAL A 84 14.73 0.23 -15.82
CA VAL A 84 14.94 0.97 -17.07
C VAL A 84 16.42 1.23 -17.32
N GLU A 85 17.14 1.76 -16.33
CA GLU A 85 18.57 2.06 -16.43
C GLU A 85 19.38 0.82 -16.82
N HIS A 86 19.05 -0.33 -16.22
CA HIS A 86 19.75 -1.59 -16.43
C HIS A 86 19.18 -2.43 -17.58
N ARG A 87 18.18 -1.91 -18.31
CA ARG A 87 17.52 -2.57 -19.45
C ARG A 87 17.05 -3.99 -19.13
N LEU A 88 16.45 -4.14 -17.95
CA LEU A 88 15.93 -5.42 -17.48
C LEU A 88 14.52 -5.58 -17.98
N ASP A 89 14.19 -6.69 -18.63
CA ASP A 89 12.85 -6.89 -19.18
C ASP A 89 12.06 -7.96 -18.42
N PHE A 90 10.78 -7.67 -18.23
CA PHE A 90 9.81 -8.62 -17.72
C PHE A 90 9.11 -9.30 -18.90
N SER A 91 8.81 -10.58 -18.74
CA SER A 91 8.00 -11.29 -19.73
C SER A 91 6.56 -10.78 -19.71
N PRO A 92 5.79 -10.94 -20.81
CA PRO A 92 4.37 -10.58 -20.83
C PRO A 92 3.56 -11.25 -19.71
N VAL A 93 3.94 -12.47 -19.33
CA VAL A 93 3.32 -13.19 -18.20
C VAL A 93 3.61 -12.48 -16.89
N ALA A 94 4.86 -12.07 -16.64
CA ALA A 94 5.22 -11.34 -15.42
C ALA A 94 4.51 -9.99 -15.33
N LEU A 95 4.32 -9.29 -16.45
CA LEU A 95 3.57 -8.04 -16.50
C LEU A 95 2.09 -8.24 -16.16
N SER A 96 1.44 -9.25 -16.73
CA SER A 96 0.05 -9.59 -16.40
C SER A 96 -0.11 -10.05 -14.94
N GLU A 97 0.88 -10.77 -14.40
CA GLU A 97 0.93 -11.15 -12.99
C GLU A 97 1.02 -9.91 -12.07
N PHE A 98 1.76 -8.87 -12.48
CA PHE A 98 1.79 -7.61 -11.75
C PHE A 98 0.45 -6.87 -11.81
N GLU A 99 -0.15 -6.72 -13.00
CA GLU A 99 -1.45 -6.05 -13.17
C GLU A 99 -2.51 -6.63 -12.23
N ASP A 100 -2.60 -7.97 -12.15
CA ASP A 100 -3.53 -8.67 -11.26
C ASP A 100 -3.28 -8.41 -9.76
N MET A 101 -2.01 -8.31 -9.35
CA MET A 101 -1.64 -7.95 -7.98
C MET A 101 -1.94 -6.47 -7.70
N PHE A 102 -1.62 -5.58 -8.64
CA PHE A 102 -1.87 -4.14 -8.52
C PHE A 102 -3.35 -3.82 -8.35
N ASP A 103 -4.22 -4.43 -9.15
CA ASP A 103 -5.66 -4.21 -9.05
C ASP A 103 -6.20 -4.62 -7.68
N THR A 104 -5.70 -5.72 -7.12
CA THR A 104 -6.10 -6.23 -5.80
C THR A 104 -5.64 -5.27 -4.70
N VAL A 105 -4.38 -4.84 -4.74
CA VAL A 105 -3.81 -3.89 -3.76
C VAL A 105 -4.46 -2.50 -3.86
N PHE A 106 -4.72 -2.03 -5.09
CA PHE A 106 -5.43 -0.77 -5.34
C PHE A 106 -6.83 -0.78 -4.74
N ARG A 107 -7.56 -1.88 -4.94
CA ARG A 107 -8.88 -2.07 -4.32
C ARG A 107 -8.78 -2.09 -2.80
N SER A 108 -7.80 -2.79 -2.23
CA SER A 108 -7.58 -2.86 -0.78
C SER A 108 -7.40 -1.47 -0.17
N VAL A 109 -6.52 -0.64 -0.74
CA VAL A 109 -6.27 0.73 -0.26
C VAL A 109 -7.47 1.64 -0.47
N THR A 110 -8.15 1.53 -1.61
CA THR A 110 -9.34 2.33 -1.90
C THR A 110 -10.44 2.03 -0.88
N LEU A 111 -10.72 0.75 -0.67
CA LEU A 111 -11.80 0.30 0.19
C LEU A 111 -11.49 0.54 1.68
N SER A 112 -10.22 0.45 2.09
CA SER A 112 -9.82 0.79 3.46
C SER A 112 -10.07 2.26 3.76
N LEU A 113 -9.69 3.16 2.85
CA LEU A 113 -9.96 4.60 2.99
C LEU A 113 -11.46 4.91 3.01
N GLU A 114 -12.24 4.28 2.13
CA GLU A 114 -13.70 4.41 2.12
C GLU A 114 -14.32 3.91 3.43
N SER A 115 -13.84 2.79 3.97
CA SER A 115 -14.34 2.24 5.23
C SER A 115 -14.18 3.21 6.40
N VAL A 116 -13.07 3.95 6.45
CA VAL A 116 -12.81 4.97 7.47
C VAL A 116 -13.66 6.22 7.22
N ALA A 117 -13.72 6.69 5.98
CA ALA A 117 -14.44 7.91 5.63
C ALA A 117 -15.96 7.80 5.80
N GLU A 118 -16.51 6.60 5.58
CA GLU A 118 -17.95 6.33 5.65
C GLU A 118 -18.35 5.58 6.94
N GLU A 119 -17.37 5.25 7.80
CA GLU A 119 -17.56 4.40 8.98
C GLU A 119 -18.24 3.04 8.65
N ASP A 120 -17.99 2.52 7.44
CA ASP A 120 -18.61 1.29 6.94
C ASP A 120 -17.79 0.05 7.32
N ILE A 121 -18.25 -0.64 8.36
CA ILE A 121 -17.64 -1.88 8.85
C ILE A 121 -17.65 -3.02 7.83
N ASN A 122 -18.59 -3.03 6.86
CA ASN A 122 -18.63 -4.10 5.85
C ASN A 122 -17.48 -3.93 4.86
N LYS A 123 -17.19 -2.68 4.46
CA LYS A 123 -16.02 -2.35 3.64
C LYS A 123 -14.73 -2.73 4.37
N ALA A 124 -14.64 -2.44 5.67
CA ALA A 124 -13.50 -2.85 6.48
C ALA A 124 -13.31 -4.38 6.50
N HIS A 125 -14.38 -5.14 6.71
CA HIS A 125 -14.33 -6.61 6.69
C HIS A 125 -13.95 -7.18 5.33
N GLU A 126 -14.39 -6.56 4.23
CA GLU A 126 -13.97 -6.98 2.90
C GLU A 126 -12.45 -6.82 2.70
N VAL A 127 -11.86 -5.74 3.21
CA VAL A 127 -10.39 -5.58 3.19
C VAL A 127 -9.72 -6.63 4.07
N ILE A 128 -10.18 -6.76 5.32
CA ILE A 128 -9.53 -7.58 6.35
C ILE A 128 -9.63 -9.08 6.04
N ASP A 129 -10.82 -9.57 5.69
CA ASP A 129 -11.10 -11.00 5.62
C ASP A 129 -10.98 -11.58 4.20
N VAL A 130 -10.98 -10.72 3.17
CA VAL A 130 -11.01 -11.14 1.76
C VAL A 130 -9.79 -10.63 0.99
N LEU A 131 -9.58 -9.31 0.94
CA LEU A 131 -8.52 -8.74 0.08
C LEU A 131 -7.12 -9.02 0.63
N GLU A 132 -6.89 -8.96 1.94
CA GLU A 132 -5.62 -9.34 2.57
C GLU A 132 -5.23 -10.78 2.19
N VAL A 133 -6.13 -11.73 2.39
CA VAL A 133 -5.92 -13.15 2.05
C VAL A 133 -5.63 -13.32 0.55
N GLU A 134 -6.28 -12.53 -0.30
CA GLU A 134 -6.07 -12.57 -1.74
C GLU A 134 -4.68 -12.03 -2.14
N VAL A 135 -4.27 -10.88 -1.62
CA VAL A 135 -2.93 -10.27 -1.82
C VAL A 135 -1.85 -11.26 -1.41
N ASP A 136 -2.00 -11.80 -0.21
CA ASP A 136 -1.06 -12.70 0.44
C ASP A 136 -0.94 -14.05 -0.31
N ARG A 137 -2.06 -14.56 -0.84
CA ARG A 137 -2.08 -15.73 -1.74
C ARG A 137 -1.41 -15.43 -3.08
N LYS A 138 -1.67 -14.26 -3.67
CA LYS A 138 -1.08 -13.85 -4.96
C LYS A 138 0.43 -13.74 -4.82
N GLU A 139 0.94 -13.03 -3.80
CA GLU A 139 2.37 -12.93 -3.50
C GLU A 139 3.05 -14.31 -3.54
N LYS A 140 2.54 -15.27 -2.76
CA LYS A 140 3.11 -16.61 -2.64
C LYS A 140 3.08 -17.35 -3.97
N SER A 141 1.98 -17.24 -4.71
CA SER A 141 1.80 -17.89 -6.02
C SER A 141 2.76 -17.32 -7.07
N LEU A 142 2.84 -15.99 -7.15
CA LEU A 142 3.65 -15.26 -8.12
C LEU A 142 5.14 -15.45 -7.84
N ARG A 143 5.58 -15.37 -6.57
CA ARG A 143 6.95 -15.72 -6.15
C ARG A 143 7.32 -17.13 -6.59
N LYS A 144 6.44 -18.11 -6.35
CA LYS A 144 6.67 -19.51 -6.77
C LYS A 144 6.69 -19.66 -8.29
N SER A 145 5.85 -18.92 -9.01
CA SER A 145 5.82 -18.86 -10.48
C SER A 145 7.15 -18.35 -11.03
N HIS A 146 7.63 -17.25 -10.46
CA HIS A 146 8.89 -16.64 -10.85
C HIS A 146 10.10 -17.56 -10.61
N ILE A 147 10.20 -18.19 -9.44
CA ILE A 147 11.29 -19.13 -9.12
C ILE A 147 11.33 -20.29 -10.13
N ARG A 148 10.17 -20.78 -10.60
CA ARG A 148 10.12 -21.82 -11.63
C ARG A 148 10.70 -21.33 -12.96
N ARG A 149 10.36 -20.11 -13.39
CA ARG A 149 10.90 -19.50 -14.63
C ARG A 149 12.41 -19.32 -14.54
N LEU A 150 12.89 -18.85 -13.39
CA LEU A 150 14.32 -18.68 -13.12
C LEU A 150 15.08 -20.01 -13.23
N ASN A 151 14.57 -21.06 -12.59
CA ASN A 151 15.18 -22.39 -12.62
C ASN A 151 15.20 -23.02 -14.03
N ARG A 152 14.32 -22.59 -14.93
CA ARG A 152 14.26 -23.07 -16.32
C ARG A 152 15.08 -22.21 -17.29
N GLY A 153 15.67 -21.11 -16.82
CA GLY A 153 16.36 -20.14 -17.68
C GLY A 153 15.40 -19.34 -18.57
N GLU A 154 14.13 -19.26 -18.19
CA GLU A 154 13.08 -18.52 -18.93
C GLU A 154 13.04 -17.02 -18.56
N CYS A 155 13.84 -16.58 -17.59
CA CYS A 155 14.01 -15.17 -17.23
C CYS A 155 15.46 -14.81 -16.87
N GLN A 156 15.80 -13.53 -16.98
CA GLN A 156 17.09 -13.01 -16.57
C GLN A 156 17.19 -12.96 -15.03
N PRO A 157 18.25 -13.50 -14.40
CA PRO A 157 18.37 -13.52 -12.94
C PRO A 157 18.27 -12.15 -12.26
N SER A 158 18.86 -11.11 -12.84
CA SER A 158 18.80 -9.74 -12.29
C SER A 158 17.39 -9.14 -12.35
N ALA A 159 16.60 -9.45 -13.38
CA ALA A 159 15.18 -9.08 -13.42
C ALA A 159 14.38 -9.82 -12.34
N GLY A 160 14.83 -11.02 -11.94
CA GLY A 160 14.15 -11.80 -10.92
C GLY A 160 14.24 -11.23 -9.51
N VAL A 161 15.34 -10.58 -9.16
CA VAL A 161 15.47 -9.90 -7.86
C VAL A 161 14.45 -8.76 -7.77
N ILE A 162 14.41 -7.90 -8.79
CA ILE A 162 13.47 -6.78 -8.87
C ILE A 162 12.02 -7.26 -8.84
N PHE A 163 11.72 -8.37 -9.52
CA PHE A 163 10.37 -8.94 -9.52
C PHE A 163 9.88 -9.25 -8.11
N ILE A 164 10.75 -9.87 -7.29
CA ILE A 164 10.42 -10.22 -5.91
C ILE A 164 10.30 -8.97 -5.04
N ASP A 165 11.16 -7.97 -5.24
CA ASP A 165 11.11 -6.73 -4.47
C ASP A 165 9.85 -5.91 -4.77
N ILE A 166 9.38 -5.90 -6.03
CA ILE A 166 8.10 -5.30 -6.41
C ILE A 166 6.94 -6.00 -5.70
N LEU A 167 6.90 -7.34 -5.72
CA LEU A 167 5.84 -8.10 -5.03
C LEU A 167 5.82 -7.85 -3.52
N SER A 168 6.99 -7.76 -2.88
CA SER A 168 7.07 -7.47 -1.45
C SER A 168 6.63 -6.04 -1.12
N ASN A 169 6.89 -5.05 -1.96
CA ASN A 169 6.35 -3.70 -1.71
C ASN A 169 4.83 -3.66 -1.90
N LEU A 170 4.30 -4.40 -2.87
CA LEU A 170 2.86 -4.53 -3.10
C LEU A 170 2.12 -5.17 -1.93
N GLU A 171 2.65 -6.26 -1.40
CA GLU A 171 2.07 -6.93 -0.24
C GLU A 171 2.07 -6.02 0.99
N ARG A 172 3.18 -5.32 1.28
CA ARG A 172 3.23 -4.34 2.38
C ARG A 172 2.22 -3.19 2.23
N ILE A 173 1.98 -2.71 1.00
CA ILE A 173 0.90 -1.73 0.76
C ILE A 173 -0.46 -2.34 1.15
N GLY A 174 -0.69 -3.60 0.81
CA GLY A 174 -1.86 -4.36 1.23
C GLY A 174 -1.98 -4.48 2.76
N ASP A 175 -0.89 -4.76 3.47
CA ASP A 175 -0.86 -4.84 4.93
C ASP A 175 -1.23 -3.52 5.60
N HIS A 176 -0.71 -2.40 5.09
CA HIS A 176 -1.07 -1.08 5.60
C HIS A 176 -2.54 -0.72 5.31
N ALA A 177 -3.09 -1.15 4.18
CA ALA A 177 -4.53 -1.02 3.91
C ALA A 177 -5.38 -1.88 4.87
N HIS A 178 -4.93 -3.09 5.19
CA HIS A 178 -5.54 -3.95 6.20
C HIS A 178 -5.55 -3.25 7.56
N ASN A 179 -4.42 -2.67 8.01
CA ASN A 179 -4.35 -1.93 9.28
C ASN A 179 -5.32 -0.74 9.33
N LEU A 180 -5.38 0.04 8.25
CA LEU A 180 -6.30 1.18 8.14
C LEU A 180 -7.77 0.79 8.35
N SER A 181 -8.16 -0.40 7.91
CA SER A 181 -9.54 -0.88 7.99
C SER A 181 -10.01 -1.11 9.43
N PHE A 182 -9.10 -1.35 10.38
CA PHE A 182 -9.45 -1.50 11.80
C PHE A 182 -9.92 -0.18 12.44
N ILE A 183 -9.60 0.97 11.85
CA ILE A 183 -10.04 2.27 12.37
C ILE A 183 -11.57 2.36 12.34
N ALA A 184 -12.20 1.93 11.24
CA ALA A 184 -13.67 1.88 11.13
C ALA A 184 -14.31 0.96 12.19
N ILE A 185 -13.65 -0.16 12.48
CA ILE A 185 -14.09 -1.11 13.54
C ILE A 185 -13.99 -0.46 14.91
N ASP A 186 -12.93 0.30 15.20
CA ASP A 186 -12.75 0.97 16.48
C ASP A 186 -13.70 2.16 16.66
N ILE A 187 -13.97 2.94 15.61
CA ILE A 187 -14.99 3.99 15.61
C ILE A 187 -16.37 3.37 15.92
N ALA A 188 -16.74 2.30 15.23
CA ALA A 188 -18.02 1.62 15.42
C ALA A 188 -18.24 1.10 16.85
N LYS A 189 -17.18 0.76 17.60
CA LYS A 189 -17.28 0.36 19.01
C LYS A 189 -17.69 1.53 19.90
N THR A 190 -17.25 2.75 19.59
CA THR A 190 -17.59 3.94 20.40
C THR A 190 -19.06 4.35 20.28
N HIS A 191 -19.72 4.03 19.16
CA HIS A 191 -21.15 4.32 18.95
C HIS A 191 -22.11 3.30 19.60
N ARG A 192 -21.60 2.18 20.12
CA ARG A 192 -22.41 1.12 20.75
C ARG A 192 -22.56 1.28 22.28
N HIS A 193 -22.10 2.41 22.82
CA HIS A 193 -22.25 2.81 24.22
C HIS A 193 -23.19 4.01 24.34
#